data_AF-A0A6L9F1Y5-F1
#
_entry.id   AF-A0A6L9F1Y5-F1
#
_cell.length_a   1.000
_cell.length_b   1.000
_cell.length_c   1.000
_cell.angle_alpha   90.00
_cell.angle_beta   90.00
_cell.angle_gamma   90.00
#
_symmetry.space_group_name_H-M   'P 1'
#
loop_
_entity.id
_entity.type
_entity.pdbx_description
1 polymer ?
#
loop_
_entity_poly.entity_id
_entity_poly.type
_entity_poly.pdbx_seq_one_letter_code
_entity_poly.pdbx_strand_id
1 'polypeptide(L)'
;MKSIFEMVMSKLDYNPKITAILIIGFCLFGILIGNYVERYRISNYRLVYEYGNHISFVTVYGSLIWSFFHPIIIWSRGRVRWRKTQFGFLLD
;
A
#
# COMPACT_ATOMS: atom_id res chain seq x y z
N MET A 1 -1.00 27.97 5.14
CA MET A 1 0.20 27.20 5.52
C MET A 1 -0.03 25.76 5.05
N LYS A 2 0.58 25.32 3.94
CA LYS A 2 0.40 23.94 3.43
C LYS A 2 1.14 22.98 4.35
N SER A 3 0.45 21.95 4.84
CA SER A 3 1.05 20.90 5.66
C SER A 3 2.20 20.22 4.89
N ILE A 4 3.29 19.88 5.58
CA ILE A 4 4.44 19.14 5.02
C ILE A 4 3.95 17.86 4.30
N PHE A 5 2.90 17.25 4.83
CA PHE A 5 2.24 16.09 4.22
C PHE A 5 1.70 16.37 2.81
N GLU A 6 1.12 17.55 2.58
CA GLU A 6 0.63 17.94 1.25
C GLU A 6 1.77 18.21 0.26
N MET A 7 2.91 18.70 0.76
CA MET A 7 4.10 19.00 -0.07
C MET A 7 4.80 17.72 -0.53
N VAL A 8 4.86 16.70 0.33
CA VAL A 8 5.38 15.37 -0.02
C VAL A 8 4.44 14.66 -0.99
N MET A 9 3.13 14.76 -0.79
CA MET A 9 2.12 14.14 -1.66
C MET A 9 2.02 14.78 -3.06
N SER A 10 2.39 16.06 -3.24
CA SER A 10 2.25 16.74 -4.53
C SER A 10 3.32 16.34 -5.55
N LYS A 11 4.41 15.70 -5.14
CA LYS A 11 5.50 15.25 -6.05
C LYS A 11 5.45 13.77 -6.41
N LEU A 12 4.58 12.99 -5.79
CA LEU A 12 4.36 11.60 -6.16
C LEU A 12 3.25 11.53 -7.21
N ASP A 13 3.63 11.28 -8.46
CA ASP A 13 2.72 10.85 -9.51
C ASP A 13 2.18 9.45 -9.17
N TYR A 14 1.20 9.44 -8.25
CA TYR A 14 0.54 8.24 -7.79
C TYR A 14 -0.38 7.71 -8.88
N ASN A 15 0.05 6.62 -9.52
CA ASN A 15 -0.78 5.89 -10.47
C ASN A 15 -1.57 4.79 -9.73
N PRO A 16 -2.89 4.96 -9.54
CA PRO A 16 -3.68 4.06 -8.70
C PRO A 16 -3.74 2.63 -9.23
N LYS A 17 -3.56 2.43 -10.54
CA LYS A 17 -3.53 1.09 -11.16
C LYS A 17 -2.28 0.32 -10.77
N ILE A 18 -1.11 0.96 -10.89
CA ILE A 18 0.17 0.34 -10.54
C ILE A 18 0.21 0.06 -9.03
N THR A 19 -0.26 0.99 -8.21
CA THR A 19 -0.28 0.78 -6.76
C THR A 19 -1.21 -0.37 -6.35
N ALA A 20 -2.36 -0.54 -7.00
CA ALA A 20 -3.23 -1.70 -6.75
C ALA A 20 -2.54 -3.02 -7.07
N ILE A 21 -1.85 -3.10 -8.22
CA ILE A 21 -1.08 -4.29 -8.62
C ILE A 21 0.03 -4.58 -7.60
N LEU A 22 0.73 -3.54 -7.12
CA LEU A 22 1.77 -3.69 -6.10
C LEU A 22 1.20 -4.22 -4.78
N ILE A 23 0.08 -3.70 -4.30
CA ILE A 23 -0.57 -4.17 -3.06
C ILE A 23 -0.90 -5.67 -3.17
N ILE A 24 -1.49 -6.09 -4.29
CA ILE A 24 -1.83 -7.49 -4.54
C ILE A 24 -0.55 -8.34 -4.61
N GLY A 25 0.47 -7.87 -5.32
CA GLY A 25 1.77 -8.55 -5.43
C GLY A 25 2.43 -8.74 -4.07
N PHE A 26 2.46 -7.71 -3.22
CA PHE A 26 3.00 -7.80 -1.86
C PHE A 26 2.20 -8.77 -0.99
N CYS A 27 0.86 -8.76 -1.09
CA CYS A 27 0.02 -9.69 -0.35
C CYS A 27 0.32 -11.14 -0.72
N LEU A 28 0.34 -11.45 -2.03
CA LEU A 28 0.65 -12.79 -2.53
C LEU A 28 2.07 -13.23 -2.16
N PHE A 29 3.04 -12.31 -2.26
CA PHE A 29 4.42 -12.57 -1.89
C PHE A 29 4.57 -12.91 -0.39
N GLY A 30 3.89 -12.17 0.48
CA GLY A 30 3.84 -12.46 1.91
C GLY A 30 3.30 -13.86 2.20
N ILE A 31 2.17 -14.23 1.57
CA ILE A 31 1.58 -15.57 1.70
C ILE A 31 2.55 -16.66 1.24
N LEU A 32 3.25 -16.42 0.12
CA LEU A 32 4.21 -17.38 -0.44
C LEU A 32 5.41 -17.59 0.48
N ILE A 33 5.94 -16.51 1.05
CA ILE A 33 7.02 -16.58 2.06
C ILE A 33 6.55 -17.38 3.26
N GLY A 34 5.37 -17.09 3.82
CA GLY A 34 4.85 -17.83 4.98
C GLY A 34 4.81 -19.33 4.72
N ASN A 35 4.24 -19.72 3.57
CA ASN A 35 4.13 -21.13 3.19
C ASN A 35 5.51 -21.80 2.92
N TYR A 36 6.46 -21.05 2.34
CA TYR A 36 7.82 -21.56 2.11
C TYR A 36 8.57 -21.77 3.42
N VAL A 37 8.43 -20.80 4.34
CA VAL A 37 9.12 -20.77 5.62
C VAL A 37 8.58 -21.85 6.57
N GLU A 38 7.32 -22.24 6.44
CA GLU A 38 6.68 -23.36 7.17
C GLU A 38 7.51 -24.67 7.09
N ARG A 39 8.22 -24.90 5.98
CA ARG A 39 9.07 -26.09 5.78
C ARG A 39 10.24 -26.18 6.76
N TYR A 40 10.66 -25.05 7.32
CA TYR A 40 11.77 -24.96 8.26
C TYR A 40 11.34 -25.08 9.72
N ARG A 41 10.03 -25.28 10.01
CA ARG A 41 9.48 -25.34 11.37
C ARG A 41 10.10 -26.43 12.25
N ILE A 42 10.44 -27.59 11.67
CA ILE A 42 10.98 -28.77 12.37
C ILE A 42 12.52 -28.88 12.20
N SER A 43 13.13 -27.98 11.43
CA SER A 43 14.57 -28.03 11.14
C SER A 43 15.39 -27.24 12.16
N ASN A 44 16.71 -27.45 12.19
CA ASN A 44 17.66 -26.67 13.00
C ASN A 44 17.65 -25.16 12.67
N TYR A 45 17.00 -24.76 11.58
CA TYR A 45 16.87 -23.38 11.11
C TYR A 45 15.64 -22.66 11.70
N ARG A 46 15.31 -22.91 12.97
CA ARG A 46 14.14 -22.32 13.64
C ARG A 46 14.14 -20.78 13.62
N LEU A 47 15.31 -20.14 13.64
CA LEU A 47 15.44 -18.69 13.48
C LEU A 47 14.89 -18.22 12.13
N VAL A 48 15.19 -18.94 11.04
CA VAL A 48 14.67 -18.64 9.70
C VAL A 48 13.14 -18.76 9.67
N TYR A 49 12.60 -19.74 10.41
CA TYR A 49 11.16 -19.88 10.60
C TYR A 49 10.54 -18.66 11.29
N GLU A 50 11.06 -18.25 12.44
CA GLU A 50 10.51 -17.13 13.21
C GLU A 50 10.62 -15.79 12.45
N TYR A 51 11.79 -15.48 11.88
CA TYR A 51 11.97 -14.24 11.11
C TYR A 51 11.14 -14.24 9.83
N GLY A 52 11.15 -15.34 9.08
CA GLY A 52 10.39 -15.45 7.84
C GLY A 52 8.88 -15.37 8.06
N ASN A 53 8.37 -15.98 9.14
CA ASN A 53 6.97 -15.89 9.50
C ASN A 53 6.59 -14.46 9.95
N HIS A 54 7.47 -13.78 10.68
CA HIS A 54 7.23 -12.39 11.06
C HIS A 54 7.19 -11.44 9.84
N ILE A 55 8.11 -11.63 8.89
CA ILE A 55 8.12 -10.87 7.62
C ILE A 55 6.85 -11.15 6.82
N SER A 56 6.44 -12.41 6.70
CA SER A 56 5.19 -12.81 6.07
C SER A 56 4.00 -12.07 6.70
N PHE A 57 3.90 -12.11 8.04
CA PHE A 57 2.84 -11.44 8.78
C PHE A 57 2.82 -9.92 8.51
N VAL A 58 3.96 -9.24 8.68
CA VAL A 58 4.05 -7.78 8.45
C VAL A 58 3.71 -7.43 7.00
N THR A 59 4.12 -8.24 6.03
CA THR A 59 3.87 -7.98 4.60
C THR A 59 2.39 -8.15 4.26
N VAL A 60 1.75 -9.22 4.74
CA VAL A 60 0.32 -9.47 4.51
C VAL A 60 -0.53 -8.42 5.22
N TYR A 61 -0.34 -8.20 6.51
CA TYR A 61 -1.11 -7.20 7.26
C TYR A 61 -0.83 -5.77 6.78
N GLY A 62 0.42 -5.46 6.45
CA GLY A 62 0.79 -4.18 5.85
C GLY A 62 0.07 -3.95 4.52
N SER A 63 0.01 -4.96 3.65
CA SER A 63 -0.71 -4.85 2.37
C SER A 63 -2.23 -4.72 2.56
N LEU A 64 -2.83 -5.37 3.56
CA LEU A 64 -4.25 -5.21 3.90
C LEU A 64 -4.57 -3.80 4.40
N ILE A 65 -3.76 -3.27 5.31
CA ILE A 65 -3.90 -1.89 5.81
C ILE A 65 -3.73 -0.92 4.64
N TRP A 66 -2.72 -1.12 3.79
CA TRP A 66 -2.50 -0.28 2.61
C TRP A 66 -3.68 -0.36 1.63
N SER A 67 -4.25 -1.54 1.41
CA SER A 67 -5.44 -1.75 0.59
C SER A 67 -6.63 -0.95 1.12
N PHE A 68 -6.80 -0.85 2.44
CA PHE A 68 -7.84 -0.05 3.06
C PHE A 68 -7.64 1.46 2.84
N PHE A 69 -6.40 1.95 2.91
CA PHE A 69 -6.09 3.36 2.67
C PHE A 69 -6.07 3.76 1.19
N HIS A 70 -5.82 2.83 0.27
CA HIS A 70 -5.79 3.09 -1.18
C HIS A 70 -7.06 3.79 -1.71
N PRO A 71 -8.30 3.32 -1.46
CA PRO A 71 -9.51 4.00 -1.90
C PRO A 71 -9.67 5.39 -1.26
N ILE A 72 -9.21 5.59 -0.01
CA ILE A 72 -9.23 6.90 0.66
C ILE A 72 -8.32 7.89 -0.09
N ILE A 73 -7.13 7.44 -0.51
CA ILE A 73 -6.19 8.25 -1.30
C ILE A 73 -6.80 8.60 -2.66
N ILE A 74 -7.39 7.63 -3.37
CA ILE A 74 -8.07 7.88 -4.66
C ILE A 74 -9.20 8.89 -4.48
N TRP A 75 -10.04 8.71 -3.46
CA TRP A 75 -11.17 9.58 -3.19
C TRP A 75 -10.74 11.02 -2.86
N SER A 76 -9.69 11.19 -2.06
CA SER A 76 -9.14 12.51 -1.74
C SER A 76 -8.65 13.27 -2.98
N ARG A 77 -7.98 12.58 -3.92
CA ARG A 77 -7.54 13.16 -5.20
C ARG A 77 -8.71 13.51 -6.11
N GLY A 78 -9.75 12.67 -6.13
CA GLY A 78 -11.02 12.97 -6.79
C GLY A 78 -11.57 14.31 -6.29
N ARG A 79 -11.74 14.49 -4.98
CA ARG A 79 -12.31 15.72 -4.41
C ARG A 79 -11.54 17.00 -4.76
N VAL A 80 -10.22 16.93 -4.94
CA VAL A 80 -9.38 18.07 -5.37
C VAL A 80 -9.62 18.42 -6.84
N ARG A 81 -9.77 17.41 -7.71
CA ARG A 81 -10.05 17.62 -9.14
C ARG A 81 -11.42 18.27 -9.35
N TRP A 82 -12.44 17.83 -8.62
CA TRP A 82 -13.80 18.38 -8.75
C TRP A 82 -13.89 19.84 -8.31
N ARG A 83 -13.13 20.24 -7.28
CA ARG A 83 -13.01 21.66 -6.91
C ARG A 83 -12.37 22.50 -8.02
N LYS A 84 -11.31 22.01 -8.66
CA LYS A 84 -10.72 22.71 -9.83
C LYS A 84 -11.70 22.85 -10.99
N THR A 85 -12.48 21.82 -11.27
CA THR A 85 -13.49 21.87 -12.35
C THR A 85 -14.63 22.84 -12.03
N GLN A 86 -15.11 22.87 -10.79
CA GLN A 86 -16.16 23.82 -10.39
C GLN A 86 -15.69 25.28 -10.43
N PHE A 87 -14.46 25.58 -9.98
CA PHE A 87 -13.92 26.93 -10.06
C PHE A 87 -13.56 27.37 -11.49
N GLY A 88 -13.12 26.45 -12.35
CA GLY A 88 -12.89 26.75 -13.76
C GLY A 88 -14.18 27.07 -14.53
N PHE A 89 -15.26 26.32 -14.24
CA PHE A 89 -16.56 26.56 -14.85
C PHE A 89 -17.28 27.83 -14.35
N LEU A 90 -16.87 28.38 -13.20
CA LEU A 90 -17.42 29.62 -12.65
C LEU A 90 -16.69 30.89 -13.16
N LEU A 91 -15.59 30.72 -13.88
CA LEU A 91 -14.75 31.80 -14.42
C LEU A 91 -14.85 31.96 -15.95
N ASP A 92 -15.64 31.11 -16.61
CA ASP A 92 -16.09 31.23 -18.00
C ASP A 92 -17.56 31.71 -18.04
#